data_AF-A0A175QU49-F1
#
_entry.id   AF-A0A175QU49-F1
#
_cell.length_a   1.000
_cell.length_b   1.000
_cell.length_c   1.000
_cell.angle_alpha   90.00
_cell.angle_beta   90.00
_cell.angle_gamma   90.00
#
_symmetry.space_group_name_H-M   'P 1'
#
loop_
_entity.id
_entity.type
_entity.pdbx_description
1 polymer ?
#
loop_
_entity_poly.entity_id
_entity_poly.type
_entity_poly.pdbx_seq_one_letter_code
_entity_poly.pdbx_strand_id
1 'polypeptide(L)'
;MWKYSKVLSASILFLSFYCPASAGDKTISITDDRGVNVEVPLKPHSVAAISYLAVDVGLALGVAPDHFAVTYMTKGRNPDFLLGLTKEMKSLGQRAKPNLELVSEAKPDLIV
;
A
#
# COMPACT_ATOMS: atom_id res chain seq x y z
N MET A 1 -7.91 -30.06 -56.10
CA MET A 1 -7.80 -30.45 -54.67
C MET A 1 -6.42 -29.99 -54.16
N TRP A 2 -6.10 -28.69 -54.08
CA TRP A 2 -6.26 -27.77 -52.93
C TRP A 2 -6.20 -28.46 -51.55
N LYS A 3 -5.07 -28.31 -50.80
CA LYS A 3 -5.00 -28.24 -49.32
C LYS A 3 -3.57 -28.33 -48.72
N TYR A 4 -2.64 -27.39 -49.00
CA TYR A 4 -1.43 -27.23 -48.15
C TYR A 4 -0.90 -25.80 -48.20
N SER A 5 -1.51 -24.84 -47.50
CA SER A 5 -0.90 -23.49 -47.35
C SER A 5 -1.51 -22.63 -46.24
N LYS A 6 -1.89 -23.19 -45.08
CA LYS A 6 -2.47 -22.38 -43.99
C LYS A 6 -2.10 -22.81 -42.57
N VAL A 7 -0.94 -23.43 -42.36
CA VAL A 7 -0.54 -23.87 -41.00
C VAL A 7 0.70 -23.16 -40.47
N LEU A 8 1.45 -22.41 -41.30
CA LEU A 8 2.73 -21.83 -40.87
C LEU A 8 2.68 -20.35 -40.46
N SER A 9 1.54 -19.65 -40.56
CA SER A 9 1.47 -18.21 -40.23
C SER A 9 0.77 -17.88 -38.91
N ALA A 10 0.21 -18.86 -38.20
CA ALA A 10 -0.58 -18.58 -36.99
C ALA A 10 0.26 -18.60 -35.69
N SER A 11 1.45 -19.20 -35.69
CA SER A 11 2.22 -19.40 -34.45
C SER A 11 3.11 -18.22 -34.04
N ILE A 12 3.32 -17.23 -34.91
CA ILE A 12 4.20 -16.07 -34.62
C ILE A 12 3.41 -14.89 -34.04
N LEU A 13 2.08 -14.86 -34.17
CA LEU A 13 1.26 -13.72 -33.76
C LEU A 13 0.72 -13.79 -32.31
N PHE A 14 1.11 -14.80 -31.53
CA PHE A 14 0.65 -14.96 -30.14
C PHE A 14 1.71 -14.64 -29.08
N LEU A 15 2.94 -14.30 -29.49
CA LEU A 15 4.04 -14.06 -28.54
C LEU A 15 4.24 -12.60 -28.12
N SER A 16 3.46 -11.66 -28.65
CA SER A 16 3.71 -10.21 -28.51
C SER A 16 2.91 -9.50 -27.41
N PHE A 17 2.05 -10.18 -26.65
CA PHE A 17 1.19 -9.54 -25.64
C PHE A 17 1.55 -9.78 -24.18
N TYR A 18 2.64 -10.49 -23.89
CA TYR A 18 3.13 -10.68 -22.52
C TYR A 18 4.50 -10.04 -22.33
N CYS A 19 4.60 -8.74 -22.60
CA CYS A 19 5.53 -7.94 -21.83
C CYS A 19 4.72 -7.47 -20.61
N PRO A 20 4.88 -8.05 -19.40
CA PRO A 20 4.50 -7.31 -18.22
C PRO A 20 5.37 -6.07 -18.26
N ALA A 21 4.78 -4.94 -18.65
CA ALA A 21 5.36 -3.65 -18.35
C ALA A 21 5.44 -3.63 -16.82
N SER A 22 6.60 -4.02 -16.29
CA SER A 22 6.95 -3.77 -14.91
C SER A 22 6.97 -2.25 -14.82
N ALA A 23 5.82 -1.67 -14.43
CA ALA A 23 5.80 -0.34 -13.87
C ALA A 23 6.63 -0.46 -12.60
N GLY A 24 7.95 -0.39 -12.73
CA GLY A 24 8.85 -0.47 -11.60
C GLY A 24 8.34 0.49 -10.54
N ASP A 25 8.28 0.04 -9.30
CA ASP A 25 7.77 0.80 -8.16
C ASP A 25 8.52 2.13 -8.10
N LYS A 26 7.95 3.15 -8.75
CA LYS A 26 8.57 4.46 -8.84
C LYS A 26 8.53 5.04 -7.44
N THR A 27 9.70 5.38 -6.92
CA THR A 27 9.85 6.07 -5.65
C THR A 27 10.08 7.56 -5.87
N ILE A 28 9.81 8.33 -4.82
CA ILE A 28 10.22 9.72 -4.68
C ILE A 28 11.04 9.84 -3.39
N SER A 29 12.14 10.59 -3.46
CA SER A 29 12.95 10.90 -2.30
C SER A 29 12.30 12.02 -1.48
N ILE A 30 12.02 11.75 -0.20
CA ILE A 30 11.46 12.71 0.76
C ILE A 30 12.42 12.84 1.94
N THR A 31 12.71 14.07 2.37
CA THR A 31 13.43 14.31 3.62
C THR A 31 12.43 14.34 4.77
N ASP A 32 12.61 13.46 5.76
CA ASP A 32 11.76 13.42 6.96
C ASP A 32 12.12 14.50 8.00
N ASP A 33 11.38 14.55 9.10
CA ASP A 33 11.58 15.51 10.20
C ASP A 33 12.90 15.32 10.96
N ARG A 34 13.59 14.20 10.74
CA ARG A 34 14.94 13.91 11.27
C ARG A 34 16.04 14.35 10.30
N GLY A 35 15.68 14.88 9.13
CA GLY A 35 16.62 15.25 8.07
C GLY A 35 17.11 14.06 7.25
N VAL A 36 16.46 12.90 7.32
CA VAL A 36 16.85 11.68 6.59
C VAL A 36 16.09 11.59 5.28
N ASN A 37 16.80 11.34 4.18
CA ASN A 37 16.17 11.05 2.89
C ASN A 37 15.65 9.61 2.88
N VAL A 38 14.36 9.46 2.59
CA VAL A 38 13.64 8.20 2.50
C VAL A 38 13.02 8.08 1.11
N GLU A 39 13.21 6.94 0.46
CA GLU A 39 12.53 6.61 -0.79
C GLU A 39 11.12 6.12 -0.49
N VAL A 40 10.11 6.85 -0.98
CA VAL A 40 8.70 6.58 -0.74
C VAL A 40 8.04 6.15 -2.05
N PRO A 41 7.25 5.05 -2.09
CA PRO A 41 6.49 4.70 -3.28
C PRO A 41 5.56 5.83 -3.73
N LEU A 42 5.49 6.13 -5.03
CA LEU A 42 4.57 7.16 -5.54
C LEU A 42 3.08 6.83 -5.29
N LYS A 43 2.77 5.55 -5.10
CA LYS A 43 1.42 5.04 -4.85
C LYS A 43 1.50 3.90 -3.82
N PRO A 44 1.61 4.21 -2.52
CA PRO A 44 1.57 3.19 -1.49
C PRO A 44 0.16 2.57 -1.40
N HIS A 45 0.10 1.24 -1.27
CA HIS A 45 -1.15 0.48 -1.18
C HIS A 45 -1.40 -0.08 0.22
N SER A 46 -0.39 -0.11 1.10
CA SER A 46 -0.49 -0.62 2.46
C SER A 46 0.31 0.26 3.43
N VAL A 47 -0.39 1.09 4.19
CA VAL A 47 0.20 2.08 5.10
C VAL A 47 0.07 1.60 6.55
N ALA A 48 1.20 1.44 7.22
CA ALA A 48 1.24 1.28 8.68
C ALA A 48 1.31 2.66 9.35
N ALA A 49 0.17 3.13 9.85
CA ALA A 49 0.03 4.38 10.58
C ALA A 49 0.32 4.19 12.08
N ILE A 50 1.50 4.63 12.51
CA ILE A 50 1.93 4.66 13.92
C ILE A 50 1.25 5.81 14.68
N SER A 51 0.50 6.67 13.99
CA SER A 51 -0.32 7.72 14.61
C SER A 51 -1.66 7.87 13.90
N TYR A 52 -2.71 8.21 14.66
CA TYR A 52 -3.99 8.63 14.07
C TYR A 52 -3.86 9.88 13.20
N LEU A 53 -2.81 10.69 13.39
CA LEU A 53 -2.52 11.83 12.51
C LEU A 53 -2.29 11.39 11.06
N ALA A 54 -1.56 10.31 10.83
CA ALA A 54 -1.31 9.80 9.48
C ALA A 54 -2.60 9.31 8.82
N VAL A 55 -3.47 8.67 9.61
CA VAL A 55 -4.82 8.26 9.15
C VAL A 55 -5.68 9.48 8.82
N ASP A 56 -5.71 10.49 9.68
CA ASP A 56 -6.48 11.72 9.48
C ASP A 56 -6.11 12.42 8.16
N VAL A 57 -4.82 12.68 7.97
CA VAL A 57 -4.30 13.33 6.74
C VAL A 57 -4.56 12.44 5.52
N GLY A 58 -4.30 11.14 5.63
CA GLY A 58 -4.51 10.20 4.52
C GLY A 58 -5.97 10.15 4.07
N LEU A 59 -6.90 10.01 5.02
CA LEU A 59 -8.34 10.05 4.74
C LEU A 59 -8.77 11.39 4.14
N ALA A 60 -8.25 12.51 4.65
CA ALA A 60 -8.55 13.85 4.13
C ALA A 60 -8.05 14.05 2.68
N LEU A 61 -6.95 13.37 2.30
CA LEU A 61 -6.43 13.33 0.93
C LEU A 61 -7.17 12.31 0.03
N GLY A 62 -8.18 11.62 0.55
CA GLY A 62 -9.00 10.66 -0.20
C GLY A 62 -8.41 9.26 -0.30
N VAL A 63 -7.41 8.91 0.52
CA VAL A 63 -6.94 7.52 0.64
C VAL A 63 -8.03 6.70 1.31
N ALA A 64 -8.31 5.50 0.77
CA ALA A 64 -9.36 4.65 1.29
C ALA A 64 -9.01 4.09 2.69
N PRO A 65 -9.98 3.95 3.62
CA PRO A 65 -9.71 3.46 4.98
C PRO A 65 -9.00 2.10 5.05
N ASP A 66 -9.28 1.20 4.12
CA ASP A 66 -8.71 -0.15 4.06
C ASP A 66 -7.22 -0.20 3.68
N HIS A 67 -6.65 0.92 3.21
CA HIS A 67 -5.20 1.04 3.00
C HIS A 67 -4.43 1.16 4.31
N PHE A 68 -5.10 1.39 5.45
CA PHE A 68 -4.44 1.66 6.72
C PHE A 68 -4.49 0.47 7.69
N ALA A 69 -3.34 0.14 8.26
CA ALA A 69 -3.23 -0.47 9.57
C ALA A 69 -2.80 0.59 10.57
N VAL A 70 -3.35 0.62 11.79
CA VAL A 70 -3.16 1.74 12.71
C VAL A 70 -2.89 1.31 14.16
N THR A 71 -2.04 2.04 14.87
CA THR A 71 -1.88 1.86 16.32
C THR A 71 -2.99 2.55 17.11
N TYR A 72 -3.33 2.05 18.30
CA TYR A 72 -4.27 2.70 19.21
C TYR A 72 -3.58 3.46 20.35
N MET A 73 -4.24 4.49 20.89
CA MET A 73 -3.77 5.16 22.13
C MET A 73 -4.15 4.36 23.36
N THR A 74 -5.44 4.05 23.48
CA THR A 74 -6.06 3.28 24.56
C THR A 74 -6.86 2.17 23.94
N LYS A 75 -6.66 0.93 24.40
CA LYS A 75 -7.32 -0.25 23.82
C LYS A 75 -8.84 -0.08 23.92
N GLY A 76 -9.53 -0.31 22.81
CA GLY A 76 -10.99 -0.18 22.72
C GLY A 76 -11.52 1.25 22.62
N ARG A 77 -10.65 2.27 22.53
CA ARG A 77 -11.05 3.66 22.31
C ARG A 77 -10.62 4.14 20.93
N ASN A 78 -11.60 4.33 20.05
CA ASN A 78 -11.41 4.95 18.74
C ASN A 78 -11.38 6.49 18.87
N PRO A 79 -10.67 7.20 17.99
CA PRO A 79 -10.67 8.66 17.96
C PRO A 79 -11.97 9.18 17.36
N ASP A 80 -12.71 10.00 18.12
CA ASP A 80 -14.00 10.55 17.69
C ASP A 80 -13.89 11.38 16.41
N PHE A 81 -12.77 12.11 16.24
CA PHE A 81 -12.52 12.94 15.07
C PHE A 81 -12.37 12.15 13.76
N LEU A 82 -12.13 10.84 13.83
CA LEU A 82 -12.11 9.96 12.65
C LEU A 82 -13.45 9.25 12.41
N LEU A 83 -14.51 9.65 13.14
CA LEU A 83 -15.90 9.25 12.89
C LEU A 83 -16.12 7.72 12.81
N GLY A 84 -15.29 6.95 13.51
CA GLY A 84 -15.35 5.50 13.52
C GLY A 84 -14.75 4.81 12.29
N LEU A 85 -14.09 5.53 11.38
CA LEU A 85 -13.43 4.96 10.20
C LEU A 85 -12.27 4.01 10.57
N THR A 86 -11.73 4.10 11.78
CA THR A 86 -10.66 3.22 12.26
C THR A 86 -11.14 1.85 12.74
N LYS A 87 -12.45 1.59 12.82
CA LYS A 87 -12.99 0.37 13.45
C LYS A 87 -12.56 -0.92 12.74
N GLU A 88 -12.47 -0.88 11.41
CA GLU A 88 -12.14 -2.04 10.58
C GLU A 88 -10.65 -2.08 10.21
N MET A 89 -9.86 -1.08 10.61
CA MET A 89 -8.42 -1.03 10.33
C MET A 89 -7.67 -2.06 11.18
N LYS A 90 -6.69 -2.74 10.60
CA LYS A 90 -5.85 -3.69 11.34
C LYS A 90 -5.11 -2.95 12.46
N SER A 91 -5.25 -3.44 13.69
CA SER A 91 -4.54 -2.88 14.84
C SER A 91 -3.06 -3.24 14.81
N LEU A 92 -2.18 -2.26 15.02
CA LEU A 92 -0.72 -2.43 15.14
C LEU A 92 -0.25 -2.43 16.59
N GLY A 93 -1.17 -2.62 17.54
CA GLY A 93 -0.90 -2.50 18.97
C GLY A 93 -0.97 -1.06 19.48
N GLN A 94 -0.32 -0.79 20.60
CA GLN A 94 -0.38 0.51 21.27
C GLN A 94 0.66 1.48 20.69
N ARG A 95 0.32 2.74 20.40
CA ARG A 95 1.27 3.70 19.81
C ARG A 95 2.57 3.86 20.61
N ALA A 96 2.47 3.87 21.94
CA ALA A 96 3.66 4.01 22.79
C ALA A 96 4.62 2.82 22.68
N LYS A 97 4.12 1.66 22.22
CA LYS A 97 4.85 0.40 22.04
C LYS A 97 4.23 -0.38 20.85
N PRO A 98 4.46 0.06 19.59
CA PRO A 98 3.91 -0.62 18.43
C PRO A 98 4.37 -2.08 18.41
N ASN A 99 3.48 -3.00 18.02
CA ASN A 99 3.83 -4.41 17.96
C ASN A 99 4.48 -4.71 16.59
N LEU A 100 5.79 -4.92 16.60
CA LEU A 100 6.58 -5.15 15.39
C LEU A 100 6.17 -6.42 14.63
N GLU A 101 5.66 -7.45 15.31
CA GLU A 101 5.13 -8.64 14.65
C GLU A 101 3.87 -8.31 13.85
N LEU A 102 2.97 -7.49 14.41
CA LEU A 102 1.76 -7.05 13.69
C LEU A 102 2.10 -6.11 12.53
N VAL A 103 3.11 -5.25 12.67
CA VAL A 103 3.62 -4.40 11.58
C VAL A 103 4.20 -5.27 10.47
N SER A 104 5.04 -6.25 10.81
CA SER A 104 5.61 -7.20 9.84
C SER A 104 4.53 -8.00 9.11
N GLU A 105 3.54 -8.51 9.86
CA GLU A 105 2.40 -9.26 9.31
C GLU A 105 1.50 -8.40 8.41
N ALA A 106 1.40 -7.09 8.66
CA ALA A 106 0.66 -6.16 7.81
C ALA A 106 1.34 -5.89 6.46
N LYS A 107 2.64 -6.24 6.32
CA LYS A 107 3.45 -6.05 5.10
C LYS A 107 3.25 -4.65 4.47
N PRO A 108 3.43 -3.57 5.25
CA PRO A 108 3.27 -2.23 4.73
C PRO A 108 4.33 -1.91 3.68
N ASP A 109 3.95 -1.15 2.66
CA ASP A 109 4.88 -0.53 1.72
C ASP A 109 5.21 0.92 2.10
N LEU A 110 4.56 1.45 3.15
CA LEU A 110 4.88 2.72 3.79
C LEU A 110 4.57 2.68 5.30
N ILE A 111 5.46 3.23 6.14
CA ILE A 111 5.25 3.37 7.59
C ILE A 111 5.33 4.87 7.95
N VAL A 112 4.32 5.39 8.66
CA VAL A 112 4.19 6.80 9.05
C VAL A 112 3.81 6.96 10.51
#